data_AF-A0A4R2TVM2-F1
#
_entry.id   AF-A0A4R2TVM2-F1
#
_cell.length_a   1.000
_cell.length_b   1.000
_cell.length_c   1.000
_cell.angle_alpha   90.00
_cell.angle_beta   90.00
_cell.angle_gamma   90.00
#
_symmetry.space_group_name_H-M   'P 1'
#
loop_
_entity.id
_entity.type
_entity.pdbx_description
1 polymer ?
#
loop_
_entity_poly.entity_id
_entity_poly.type
_entity_poly.pdbx_seq_one_letter_code
_entity_poly.pdbx_strand_id
1 'polypeptide(L)'
;MNKKRKISRVRRSLFLILIIWCSVFSIDYVLTKNNLRPIFVVRTGIYKDGGTKEYMGLGYKVIKFNTLDGRKDAVIGTWKLNINNLTFPDNNSFEGTYFNVPSQLFRVSSFNESGYPEIRKIISINNLTDLINALEISDEIKGKILKQYNKEYFLTDSIVGVVLQEPSGSVYHELSNIEYLNKNLMVNINRYISKVGTDDLAWWLILIEVDRGLLENVENLDVKLIDFYE
;
A
#
# COMPACT_ATOMS: atom_id res chain seq x y z
N MET A 1 -47.05 8.85 44.08
CA MET A 1 -46.63 9.14 42.68
C MET A 1 -46.78 7.87 41.83
N ASN A 2 -47.59 7.89 40.76
CA ASN A 2 -48.08 6.69 40.04
C ASN A 2 -46.95 5.92 39.30
N LYS A 3 -46.76 4.62 39.61
CA LYS A 3 -45.64 3.76 39.17
C LYS A 3 -45.45 3.76 37.64
N LYS A 4 -46.56 3.71 36.88
CA LYS A 4 -46.55 3.81 35.40
C LYS A 4 -45.98 5.12 34.87
N ARG A 5 -46.30 6.27 35.50
CA ARG A 5 -45.82 7.60 35.10
C ARG A 5 -44.33 7.84 35.43
N LYS A 6 -43.75 7.10 36.39
CA LYS A 6 -42.32 7.15 36.71
C LYS A 6 -41.51 6.37 35.65
N ILE A 7 -41.97 5.19 35.28
CA ILE A 7 -41.36 4.33 34.24
C ILE A 7 -41.34 5.04 32.87
N SER A 8 -42.45 5.68 32.48
CA SER A 8 -42.51 6.40 31.20
C SER A 8 -41.56 7.59 31.10
N ARG A 9 -41.25 8.25 32.23
CA ARG A 9 -40.28 9.36 32.28
C ARG A 9 -38.85 8.87 32.18
N VAL A 10 -38.51 7.80 32.90
CA VAL A 10 -37.20 7.14 32.81
C VAL A 10 -36.94 6.65 31.39
N ARG A 11 -37.93 6.02 30.74
CA ARG A 11 -37.80 5.55 29.35
C ARG A 11 -37.50 6.68 28.37
N ARG A 12 -38.18 7.83 28.49
CA ARG A 12 -37.90 9.00 27.63
C ARG A 12 -36.51 9.58 27.88
N SER A 13 -36.10 9.67 29.14
CA SER A 13 -34.76 10.16 29.47
C SER A 13 -33.66 9.25 28.90
N LEU A 14 -33.85 7.93 28.97
CA LEU A 14 -32.91 6.96 28.40
C LEU A 14 -32.77 7.11 26.89
N PHE A 15 -33.89 7.33 26.20
CA PHE A 15 -33.91 7.53 24.75
C PHE A 15 -33.16 8.80 24.32
N LEU A 16 -33.32 9.90 25.07
CA LEU A 16 -32.58 11.15 24.81
C LEU A 16 -31.07 10.98 25.00
N ILE A 17 -30.64 10.25 26.03
CA ILE A 17 -29.22 9.94 26.27
C ILE A 17 -28.63 9.13 25.11
N LEU A 18 -29.40 8.16 24.59
CA LEU A 18 -28.98 7.36 23.43
C LEU A 18 -28.77 8.22 22.18
N ILE A 19 -29.67 9.17 21.91
CA ILE A 19 -29.53 10.10 20.77
C ILE A 19 -28.24 10.92 20.88
N ILE A 20 -28.00 11.51 22.06
CA ILE A 20 -26.78 12.31 22.30
C ILE A 20 -25.53 11.46 22.09
N TRP A 21 -25.53 10.23 22.60
CA TRP A 21 -24.43 9.29 22.42
C TRP A 21 -24.19 8.95 20.94
N CYS A 22 -25.25 8.66 20.17
CA CYS A 22 -25.15 8.40 18.74
C CYS A 22 -24.60 9.59 17.95
N SER A 23 -25.01 10.82 18.29
CA SER A 23 -24.49 12.03 17.63
C SER A 23 -22.99 12.21 17.88
N VAL A 24 -22.55 12.04 19.13
CA VAL A 24 -21.13 12.11 19.51
C VAL A 24 -20.31 11.06 18.76
N PHE A 25 -20.78 9.81 18.75
CA PHE A 25 -20.12 8.72 18.01
C PHE A 25 -20.04 9.00 16.51
N SER A 26 -21.12 9.48 15.91
CA SER A 26 -21.18 9.73 14.46
C SER A 26 -20.20 10.81 14.02
N ILE A 27 -20.06 11.90 14.80
CA ILE A 27 -19.10 12.96 14.52
C ILE A 27 -17.67 12.40 14.53
N ASP A 28 -17.30 11.68 15.59
CA ASP A 28 -15.95 11.13 15.69
C ASP A 28 -15.68 10.03 14.66
N TYR A 29 -16.69 9.24 14.28
CA TYR A 29 -16.60 8.26 13.21
C TYR A 29 -16.28 8.92 11.86
N VAL A 30 -17.03 9.96 11.49
CA VAL A 30 -16.80 10.70 10.24
C VAL A 30 -15.43 11.38 10.24
N LEU A 31 -15.02 11.99 11.35
CA LEU A 31 -13.70 12.61 11.46
C LEU A 31 -12.57 11.58 11.32
N THR A 32 -12.71 10.43 11.98
CA THR A 32 -11.71 9.36 11.93
C THR A 32 -11.57 8.79 10.53
N LYS A 33 -12.69 8.54 9.82
CA LYS A 33 -12.67 8.05 8.44
C LYS A 33 -12.05 9.02 7.45
N ASN A 34 -12.11 10.31 7.73
CA ASN A 34 -11.43 11.36 6.96
C ASN A 34 -10.00 11.64 7.46
N ASN A 35 -9.42 10.78 8.31
CA ASN A 35 -8.10 10.95 8.93
C ASN A 35 -7.92 12.25 9.74
N LEU A 36 -9.02 12.91 10.09
CA LEU A 36 -9.03 14.08 10.95
C LEU A 36 -8.98 13.65 12.42
N ARG A 37 -8.69 14.61 13.31
CA ARG A 37 -8.64 14.33 14.73
C ARG A 37 -10.08 14.26 15.28
N PRO A 38 -10.51 13.15 15.89
CA PRO A 38 -11.79 13.08 16.57
C PRO A 38 -11.83 14.02 17.78
N ILE A 39 -13.02 14.56 18.08
CA ILE A 39 -13.24 15.66 19.02
C ILE A 39 -13.64 15.14 20.40
N PHE A 40 -14.52 14.13 20.48
CA PHE A 40 -15.11 13.66 21.73
C PHE A 40 -14.40 12.46 22.35
N VAL A 41 -13.21 12.14 21.85
CA VAL A 41 -12.33 11.13 22.43
C VAL A 41 -11.30 11.73 23.38
N VAL A 42 -10.85 10.93 24.34
CA VAL A 42 -9.74 11.27 25.24
C VAL A 42 -8.50 10.50 24.81
N ARG A 43 -7.35 11.18 24.68
CA ARG A 43 -6.08 10.52 24.33
C ARG A 43 -5.59 9.66 25.49
N THR A 44 -5.33 8.38 25.23
CA THR A 44 -4.88 7.39 26.22
C THR A 44 -3.43 6.98 26.06
N GLY A 45 -2.86 7.11 24.86
CA GLY A 45 -1.50 6.67 24.58
C GLY A 45 -0.82 7.45 23.45
N ILE A 46 0.51 7.49 23.52
CA ILE A 46 1.41 7.94 22.44
C ILE A 46 2.52 6.90 22.32
N TYR A 47 2.77 6.42 21.10
CA TYR A 47 3.75 5.38 20.84
C TYR A 47 5.05 5.98 20.27
N LYS A 48 6.16 5.26 20.48
CA LYS A 48 7.50 5.62 19.99
C LYS A 48 7.76 5.11 18.57
N ASP A 49 6.71 4.95 17.80
CA ASP A 49 6.74 4.47 16.43
C ASP A 49 6.80 5.62 15.42
N GLY A 50 6.93 6.87 15.85
CA GLY A 50 6.76 8.09 15.03
C GLY A 50 5.72 9.04 15.62
N GLY A 51 4.95 8.56 16.60
CA GLY A 51 3.98 9.35 17.35
C GLY A 51 2.54 8.97 17.09
N THR A 52 2.25 7.69 16.83
CA THR A 52 0.89 7.13 16.82
C THR A 52 0.18 7.46 18.12
N LYS A 53 -1.11 7.81 18.03
CA LYS A 53 -1.92 8.24 19.17
C LYS A 53 -3.12 7.34 19.33
N GLU A 54 -3.31 6.84 20.54
CA GLU A 54 -4.50 6.10 20.93
C GLU A 54 -5.47 7.05 21.64
N TYR A 55 -6.75 6.88 21.33
CA TYR A 55 -7.84 7.63 21.92
C TYR A 55 -8.99 6.71 22.31
N MET A 56 -9.70 7.07 23.37
CA MET A 56 -10.85 6.33 23.88
C MET A 56 -12.08 7.22 23.90
N GLY A 57 -13.14 6.76 23.24
CA GLY A 57 -14.47 7.36 23.27
C GLY A 57 -15.44 6.51 24.10
N LEU A 58 -16.70 6.96 24.18
CA LEU A 58 -17.75 6.24 24.90
C LEU A 58 -18.18 4.99 24.13
N GLY A 59 -17.62 3.83 24.47
CA GLY A 59 -17.94 2.53 23.87
C GLY A 59 -17.08 2.15 22.65
N TYR A 60 -16.10 2.97 22.29
CA TYR A 60 -15.21 2.75 21.15
C TYR A 60 -13.80 3.30 21.41
N LYS A 61 -12.85 2.87 20.59
CA LYS A 61 -11.46 3.27 20.62
C LYS A 61 -11.01 3.69 19.21
N VAL A 62 -10.15 4.71 19.13
CA VAL A 62 -9.54 5.17 17.89
C VAL A 62 -8.02 5.10 18.01
N ILE A 63 -7.35 4.58 16.99
CA ILE A 63 -5.89 4.63 16.87
C ILE A 63 -5.58 5.44 15.62
N LYS A 64 -4.91 6.57 15.80
CA LYS A 64 -4.42 7.41 14.70
C LYS A 64 -2.94 7.13 14.52
N PHE A 65 -2.62 6.41 13.46
CA PHE A 65 -1.25 6.05 13.14
C PHE A 65 -0.47 7.27 12.68
N ASN A 66 0.76 7.36 13.17
CA ASN A 66 1.73 8.34 12.73
C ASN A 66 3.09 7.69 12.90
N THR A 67 3.33 6.66 12.13
CA THR A 67 4.53 5.85 12.22
C THR A 67 5.67 6.48 11.40
N LEU A 68 6.90 6.05 11.67
CA LEU A 68 8.10 6.32 10.88
C LEU A 68 8.07 5.53 9.56
N ASP A 69 7.31 4.43 9.51
CA ASP A 69 7.09 3.62 8.32
C ASP A 69 6.08 4.20 7.31
N GLY A 70 5.56 5.41 7.57
CA GLY A 70 4.71 6.13 6.62
C GLY A 70 3.21 5.95 6.83
N ARG A 71 2.76 5.07 7.72
CA ARG A 71 1.33 4.91 8.06
C ARG A 71 0.75 6.16 8.76
N LYS A 72 -0.29 6.75 8.16
CA LYS A 72 -0.98 7.98 8.63
C LYS A 72 -2.50 7.86 8.79
N ASP A 73 -3.06 6.67 8.57
CA ASP A 73 -4.49 6.41 8.67
C ASP A 73 -4.99 6.39 10.13
N ALA A 74 -6.31 6.40 10.29
CA ALA A 74 -6.94 6.22 11.58
C ALA A 74 -7.96 5.08 11.56
N VAL A 75 -7.86 4.21 12.56
CA VAL A 75 -8.74 3.04 12.73
C VAL A 75 -9.63 3.25 13.95
N ILE A 76 -10.91 2.89 13.82
CA ILE A 76 -11.90 2.92 14.90
C ILE A 76 -12.41 1.51 15.17
N GLY A 77 -12.62 1.17 16.44
CA GLY A 77 -13.12 -0.14 16.87
C GLY A 77 -13.69 -0.11 18.27
N THR A 78 -13.97 -1.28 18.84
CA THR A 78 -14.42 -1.40 20.24
C THR A 78 -13.28 -1.11 21.22
N TRP A 79 -13.56 -1.00 22.52
CA TRP A 79 -12.49 -0.84 23.54
C TRP A 79 -11.44 -1.95 23.55
N LYS A 80 -11.76 -3.13 23.00
CA LYS A 80 -10.81 -4.25 22.86
C LYS A 80 -9.82 -4.07 21.72
N LEU A 81 -9.97 -3.04 20.89
CA LEU A 81 -9.04 -2.71 19.82
C LEU A 81 -7.62 -2.55 20.42
N ASN A 82 -6.67 -3.32 19.90
CA ASN A 82 -5.29 -3.37 20.40
C ASN A 82 -4.34 -3.03 19.25
N ILE A 83 -3.48 -2.03 19.45
CA ILE A 83 -2.50 -1.58 18.46
C ILE A 83 -1.57 -2.70 17.99
N ASN A 84 -1.20 -3.64 18.87
CA ASN A 84 -0.31 -4.75 18.55
C ASN A 84 -0.95 -5.76 17.60
N ASN A 85 -2.29 -5.80 17.54
CA ASN A 85 -3.04 -6.67 16.62
C ASN A 85 -3.44 -5.93 15.33
N LEU A 86 -3.00 -4.67 15.18
CA LEU A 86 -3.26 -3.82 14.01
C LEU A 86 -1.97 -3.53 13.24
N THR A 87 -0.89 -4.29 13.49
CA THR A 87 0.30 -4.34 12.64
C THR A 87 -0.09 -4.92 11.29
N PHE A 88 -0.19 -4.02 10.31
CA PHE A 88 -0.72 -4.19 8.95
C PHE A 88 -2.09 -4.88 8.87
N PRO A 89 -3.03 -4.38 8.05
CA PRO A 89 -4.41 -4.81 8.17
C PRO A 89 -4.56 -6.26 7.69
N ASP A 90 -5.54 -6.97 8.28
CA ASP A 90 -6.13 -8.16 7.68
C ASP A 90 -6.35 -7.94 6.17
N ASN A 91 -6.06 -8.99 5.40
CA ASN A 91 -6.06 -9.22 3.95
C ASN A 91 -7.14 -8.56 3.06
N ASN A 92 -8.05 -7.75 3.61
CA ASN A 92 -9.14 -7.07 2.89
C ASN A 92 -9.03 -5.53 2.86
N SER A 93 -7.89 -4.92 3.21
CA SER A 93 -7.70 -3.46 3.08
C SER A 93 -6.92 -3.01 1.85
N PHE A 94 -6.20 -3.92 1.21
CA PHE A 94 -5.38 -3.63 0.03
C PHE A 94 -6.08 -3.96 -1.28
N GLU A 95 -7.29 -4.55 -1.22
CA GLU A 95 -7.99 -4.89 -2.46
C GLU A 95 -8.38 -3.64 -3.23
N GLY A 96 -7.97 -3.58 -4.49
CA GLY A 96 -8.23 -2.45 -5.34
C GLY A 96 -7.23 -2.29 -6.48
N THR A 97 -7.48 -1.24 -7.27
CA THR A 97 -6.63 -0.80 -8.37
C THR A 97 -5.91 0.48 -7.96
N TYR A 98 -4.59 0.48 -8.12
CA TYR A 98 -3.73 1.59 -7.76
C TYR A 98 -3.13 2.22 -9.01
N PHE A 99 -3.41 3.50 -9.21
CA PHE A 99 -2.91 4.30 -10.33
C PHE A 99 -1.76 5.20 -9.87
N ASN A 100 -0.94 5.66 -10.82
CA ASN A 100 0.18 6.57 -10.57
C ASN A 100 1.17 6.05 -9.52
N VAL A 101 1.38 4.73 -9.49
CA VAL A 101 2.35 4.09 -8.61
C VAL A 101 3.76 4.52 -9.06
N PRO A 102 4.62 5.00 -8.15
CA PRO A 102 5.99 5.37 -8.49
C PRO A 102 6.73 4.20 -9.11
N SER A 103 7.40 4.46 -10.24
CA SER A 103 8.22 3.46 -10.89
C SER A 103 9.45 4.09 -11.52
N GLN A 104 10.52 3.31 -11.61
CA GLN A 104 11.72 3.68 -12.33
C GLN A 104 12.02 2.66 -13.41
N LEU A 105 12.40 3.19 -14.57
CA LEU A 105 12.68 2.41 -15.77
C LEU A 105 14.14 2.60 -16.16
N PHE A 106 14.83 1.48 -16.34
CA PHE A 106 16.24 1.44 -16.71
C PHE A 106 16.43 0.56 -17.93
N ARG A 107 17.21 1.06 -18.89
CA ARG A 107 17.69 0.22 -20.00
C ARG A 107 18.88 -0.60 -19.51
N VAL A 108 18.85 -1.90 -19.80
CA VAL A 108 19.90 -2.85 -19.44
C VAL A 108 20.36 -3.62 -20.68
N SER A 109 21.57 -4.18 -20.64
CA SER A 109 22.16 -4.83 -21.81
C SER A 109 21.63 -6.23 -22.02
N SER A 110 21.51 -7.01 -20.94
CA SER A 110 21.04 -8.39 -20.97
C SER A 110 20.54 -8.84 -19.59
N PHE A 111 19.86 -9.98 -19.58
CA PHE A 111 19.41 -10.67 -18.38
C PHE A 111 19.83 -12.14 -18.48
N ASN A 112 20.54 -12.62 -17.45
CA ASN A 112 21.22 -13.92 -17.48
C ASN A 112 20.36 -15.09 -16.94
N GLU A 113 19.05 -14.87 -16.80
CA GLU A 113 18.11 -15.91 -16.37
C GLU A 113 17.04 -16.20 -17.43
N SER A 114 16.50 -17.41 -17.40
CA SER A 114 15.48 -17.88 -18.33
C SER A 114 14.08 -17.54 -17.84
N GLY A 115 13.27 -16.90 -18.68
CA GLY A 115 11.89 -16.53 -18.38
C GLY A 115 11.62 -15.10 -18.82
N TYR A 116 10.62 -14.91 -19.68
CA TYR A 116 10.17 -13.58 -20.08
C TYR A 116 8.64 -13.59 -20.28
N PRO A 117 7.93 -12.56 -19.79
CA PRO A 117 8.41 -11.53 -18.88
C PRO A 117 8.79 -12.10 -17.50
N GLU A 118 9.81 -11.52 -16.86
CA GLU A 118 10.21 -11.93 -15.51
C GLU A 118 9.67 -10.91 -14.49
N ILE A 119 9.05 -11.41 -13.42
CA ILE A 119 8.50 -10.57 -12.35
C ILE A 119 8.84 -11.14 -10.97
N ARG A 120 9.31 -10.28 -10.05
CA ARG A 120 9.76 -10.70 -8.71
C ARG A 120 9.32 -9.75 -7.61
N LYS A 121 9.04 -10.34 -6.44
CA LYS A 121 8.90 -9.61 -5.18
C LYS A 121 10.28 -9.26 -4.64
N ILE A 122 10.51 -7.99 -4.36
CA ILE A 122 11.76 -7.49 -3.77
C ILE A 122 11.41 -6.86 -2.43
N ILE A 123 11.57 -7.66 -1.37
CA ILE A 123 11.25 -7.26 0.02
C ILE A 123 12.50 -6.96 0.85
N SER A 124 13.69 -7.08 0.25
CA SER A 124 14.96 -6.87 0.92
C SER A 124 16.05 -6.44 -0.05
N ILE A 125 17.10 -5.82 0.50
CA ILE A 125 18.29 -5.43 -0.26
C ILE A 125 18.97 -6.64 -0.92
N ASN A 126 18.89 -7.82 -0.31
CA ASN A 126 19.49 -9.03 -0.86
C ASN A 126 18.75 -9.44 -2.13
N ASN A 127 17.41 -9.49 -2.10
CA ASN A 127 16.61 -9.80 -3.30
C ASN A 127 16.87 -8.81 -4.44
N LEU A 128 17.04 -7.53 -4.11
CA LEU A 128 17.36 -6.51 -5.10
C LEU A 128 18.76 -6.75 -5.69
N THR A 129 19.73 -7.03 -4.84
CA THR A 129 21.12 -7.28 -5.24
C THR A 129 21.21 -8.53 -6.13
N ASP A 130 20.45 -9.58 -5.80
CA ASP A 130 20.36 -10.81 -6.58
C ASP A 130 19.84 -10.51 -8.00
N LEU A 131 18.72 -9.77 -8.10
CA LEU A 131 18.17 -9.34 -9.41
C LEU A 131 19.17 -8.47 -10.19
N ILE A 132 19.80 -7.49 -9.55
CA ILE A 132 20.75 -6.60 -10.22
C ILE A 132 21.97 -7.37 -10.72
N ASN A 133 22.46 -8.36 -9.96
CA ASN A 133 23.60 -9.17 -10.39
C ASN A 133 23.27 -10.12 -11.54
N ALA A 134 21.99 -10.47 -11.71
CA ALA A 134 21.51 -11.22 -12.87
C ALA A 134 21.39 -10.34 -14.14
N LEU A 135 21.50 -9.02 -14.01
CA LEU A 135 21.41 -8.05 -15.11
C LEU A 135 22.78 -7.51 -15.47
N GLU A 136 23.02 -7.34 -16.77
CA GLU A 136 24.18 -6.58 -17.25
C GLU A 136 23.82 -5.09 -17.32
N ILE A 137 24.23 -4.35 -16.28
CA ILE A 137 23.95 -2.93 -16.09
C ILE A 137 25.22 -2.16 -15.69
N SER A 138 25.32 -0.88 -16.04
CA SER A 138 26.49 -0.06 -15.70
C SER A 138 26.62 0.17 -14.19
N ASP A 139 27.85 0.31 -13.70
CA ASP A 139 28.14 0.57 -12.29
C ASP A 139 27.49 1.87 -11.78
N GLU A 140 27.33 2.86 -12.65
CA GLU A 140 26.66 4.11 -12.33
C GLU A 140 25.18 3.89 -12.00
N ILE A 141 24.46 3.16 -12.86
CA ILE A 141 23.04 2.87 -12.65
C ILE A 141 22.87 1.94 -11.45
N LYS A 142 23.72 0.92 -11.34
CA LYS A 142 23.75 0.02 -10.17
C LYS A 142 23.94 0.79 -8.87
N GLY A 143 24.91 1.71 -8.83
CA GLY A 143 25.16 2.58 -7.68
C GLY A 143 23.97 3.48 -7.35
N LYS A 144 23.30 4.04 -8.38
CA LYS A 144 22.09 4.85 -8.21
C LYS A 144 20.95 4.05 -7.58
N ILE A 145 20.66 2.86 -8.10
CA ILE A 145 19.60 1.97 -7.61
C ILE A 145 19.87 1.57 -6.17
N LEU A 146 21.08 1.08 -5.85
CA LEU A 146 21.43 0.60 -4.51
C LEU A 146 21.52 1.73 -3.46
N LYS A 147 21.82 2.96 -3.89
CA LYS A 147 21.80 4.13 -3.01
C LYS A 147 20.37 4.51 -2.62
N GLN A 148 19.44 4.46 -3.57
CA GLN A 148 18.04 4.79 -3.35
C GLN A 148 17.32 3.69 -2.57
N TYR A 149 17.42 2.45 -3.05
CA TYR A 149 16.74 1.29 -2.47
C TYR A 149 17.70 0.53 -1.56
N ASN A 150 17.99 1.15 -0.42
CA ASN A 150 18.92 0.62 0.57
C ASN A 150 18.20 -0.19 1.66
N LYS A 151 18.95 -0.66 2.66
CA LYS A 151 18.40 -1.43 3.80
C LYS A 151 17.29 -0.69 4.55
N GLU A 152 17.41 0.62 4.70
CA GLU A 152 16.42 1.45 5.42
C GLU A 152 15.13 1.59 4.61
N TYR A 153 15.22 1.77 3.29
CA TYR A 153 14.05 1.79 2.40
C TYR A 153 13.20 0.52 2.57
N PHE A 154 13.86 -0.63 2.57
CA PHE A 154 13.16 -1.90 2.73
C PHE A 154 12.59 -2.12 4.13
N LEU A 155 12.85 -1.28 5.15
CA LEU A 155 12.16 -1.43 6.43
C LEU A 155 10.68 -1.04 6.35
N THR A 156 10.33 -0.17 5.40
CA THR A 156 9.01 0.45 5.28
C THR A 156 8.31 0.05 4.00
N ASP A 157 9.08 -0.02 2.91
CA ASP A 157 8.56 -0.21 1.56
C ASP A 157 9.15 -1.44 0.90
N SER A 158 8.61 -1.76 -0.26
CA SER A 158 9.02 -2.89 -1.07
C SER A 158 8.94 -2.55 -2.55
N ILE A 159 9.45 -3.43 -3.40
CA ILE A 159 9.51 -3.20 -4.84
C ILE A 159 9.01 -4.44 -5.56
N VAL A 160 8.27 -4.24 -6.65
CA VAL A 160 8.09 -5.25 -7.68
C VAL A 160 9.09 -4.97 -8.79
N GLY A 161 9.98 -5.93 -9.04
CA GLY A 161 10.91 -5.88 -10.17
C GLY A 161 10.29 -6.58 -11.37
N VAL A 162 10.20 -5.89 -12.51
CA VAL A 162 9.80 -6.47 -13.80
C VAL A 162 10.96 -6.34 -14.77
N VAL A 163 11.34 -7.42 -15.43
CA VAL A 163 12.34 -7.42 -16.50
C VAL A 163 11.66 -7.79 -17.80
N LEU A 164 11.80 -6.91 -18.80
CA LEU A 164 11.24 -7.08 -20.12
C LEU A 164 12.32 -7.15 -21.20
N GLN A 165 12.15 -8.06 -22.16
CA GLN A 165 12.88 -8.14 -23.41
C GLN A 165 11.97 -7.66 -24.55
N GLU A 166 12.43 -6.69 -25.32
CA GLU A 166 11.67 -6.10 -26.42
C GLU A 166 12.58 -5.92 -27.65
N PRO A 167 12.03 -5.86 -28.87
CA PRO A 167 12.79 -5.35 -30.00
C PRO A 167 13.22 -3.90 -29.73
N SER A 168 14.44 -3.53 -30.09
CA SER A 168 15.08 -2.23 -29.86
C SER A 168 14.48 -1.09 -30.72
N GLY A 169 13.37 -1.36 -31.42
CA GLY A 169 12.52 -0.31 -31.95
C GLY A 169 12.09 0.62 -30.82
N SER A 170 11.58 1.80 -31.15
CA SER A 170 11.11 2.80 -30.18
C SER A 170 9.87 2.29 -29.42
N VAL A 171 10.08 1.33 -28.53
CA VAL A 171 9.08 0.76 -27.62
C VAL A 171 9.15 1.54 -26.32
N TYR A 172 8.03 2.17 -25.98
CA TYR A 172 7.87 2.92 -24.74
C TYR A 172 7.01 2.12 -23.77
N HIS A 173 7.41 2.11 -22.50
CA HIS A 173 6.69 1.42 -21.44
C HIS A 173 6.11 2.45 -20.47
N GLU A 174 4.85 2.26 -20.10
CA GLU A 174 4.17 3.07 -19.09
C GLU A 174 3.45 2.15 -18.11
N LEU A 175 3.75 2.30 -16.82
CA LEU A 175 2.98 1.62 -15.79
C LEU A 175 1.57 2.20 -15.75
N SER A 176 0.57 1.41 -16.13
CA SER A 176 -0.83 1.85 -16.13
C SER A 176 -1.38 1.85 -14.70
N ASN A 177 -1.32 0.70 -14.04
CA ASN A 177 -1.78 0.50 -12.68
C ASN A 177 -1.27 -0.83 -12.13
N ILE A 178 -1.47 -1.06 -10.83
CA ILE A 178 -1.39 -2.39 -10.23
C ILE A 178 -2.76 -2.76 -9.65
N GLU A 179 -3.15 -4.02 -9.77
CA GLU A 179 -4.40 -4.55 -9.24
C GLU A 179 -4.11 -5.62 -8.20
N TYR A 180 -4.59 -5.42 -6.99
CA TYR A 180 -4.50 -6.42 -5.93
C TYR A 180 -5.90 -6.96 -5.61
N LEU A 181 -6.09 -8.26 -5.77
CA LEU A 181 -7.37 -8.92 -5.51
C LEU A 181 -7.13 -10.38 -5.10
N ASN A 182 -7.73 -10.84 -4.01
CA ASN A 182 -7.61 -12.23 -3.55
C ASN A 182 -6.14 -12.70 -3.46
N LYS A 183 -5.23 -11.87 -2.94
CA LYS A 183 -3.78 -12.13 -2.84
C LYS A 183 -3.04 -12.26 -4.18
N ASN A 184 -3.68 -11.93 -5.29
CA ASN A 184 -3.05 -11.83 -6.59
C ASN A 184 -2.71 -10.37 -6.86
N LEU A 185 -1.45 -10.08 -7.17
CA LEU A 185 -1.01 -8.77 -7.63
C LEU A 185 -0.72 -8.83 -9.13
N MET A 186 -1.47 -8.07 -9.91
CA MET A 186 -1.27 -7.93 -11.35
C MET A 186 -0.70 -6.56 -11.65
N VAL A 187 0.45 -6.53 -12.32
CA VAL A 187 1.10 -5.31 -12.80
C VAL A 187 0.68 -5.07 -14.25
N ASN A 188 0.00 -3.97 -14.53
CA ASN A 188 -0.46 -3.62 -15.87
C ASN A 188 0.47 -2.60 -16.52
N ILE A 189 1.13 -2.98 -17.62
CA ILE A 189 2.10 -2.12 -18.35
C ILE A 189 1.60 -1.91 -19.78
N ASN A 190 1.48 -0.65 -20.17
CA ASN A 190 1.22 -0.27 -21.55
C ASN A 190 2.53 -0.26 -22.33
N ARG A 191 2.53 -0.87 -23.51
CA ARG A 191 3.63 -0.86 -24.48
C ARG A 191 3.18 -0.09 -25.71
N TYR A 192 3.87 0.99 -26.03
CA TYR A 192 3.66 1.75 -27.26
C TYR A 192 4.71 1.31 -28.27
N ILE A 193 4.28 0.60 -29.30
CA ILE A 193 5.13 -0.09 -30.28
C ILE A 193 5.01 0.61 -31.62
N SER A 194 6.13 1.09 -32.16
CA SER A 194 6.17 1.65 -33.52
C SER A 194 5.97 0.58 -34.58
N LYS A 195 5.22 0.89 -35.65
CA LYS A 195 5.03 0.01 -36.82
C LYS A 195 6.32 -0.39 -37.56
N VAL A 196 7.43 0.32 -37.34
CA VAL A 196 8.72 0.02 -37.96
C VAL A 196 9.65 -0.56 -36.88
N GLY A 197 9.89 -1.86 -36.95
CA GLY A 197 10.76 -2.58 -36.02
C GLY A 197 12.24 -2.60 -36.46
N THR A 198 13.13 -2.77 -35.48
CA THR A 198 14.53 -3.15 -35.70
C THR A 198 14.75 -4.58 -35.19
N ASP A 199 15.79 -5.25 -35.68
CA ASP A 199 16.08 -6.66 -35.37
C ASP A 199 16.92 -6.86 -34.08
N ASP A 200 17.38 -5.76 -33.47
CA ASP A 200 18.14 -5.82 -32.23
C ASP A 200 17.20 -6.01 -31.03
N LEU A 201 17.62 -6.75 -30.00
CA LEU A 201 16.87 -6.90 -28.75
C LEU A 201 17.36 -5.88 -27.71
N ALA A 202 16.43 -5.36 -26.93
CA ALA A 202 16.67 -4.46 -25.81
C ALA A 202 16.03 -5.03 -24.54
N TRP A 203 16.71 -4.82 -23.42
CA TRP A 203 16.20 -5.23 -22.11
C TRP A 203 15.86 -4.01 -21.25
N TRP A 204 14.81 -4.15 -20.47
CA TRP A 204 14.28 -3.10 -19.59
C TRP A 204 14.07 -3.65 -18.19
N LEU A 205 14.60 -2.95 -17.20
CA LEU A 205 14.29 -3.17 -15.79
C LEU A 205 13.30 -2.10 -15.33
N ILE A 206 12.18 -2.52 -14.78
CA ILE A 206 11.17 -1.66 -14.19
C ILE A 206 11.08 -1.98 -12.70
N LEU A 207 11.37 -0.99 -11.87
CA LEU A 207 11.26 -1.07 -10.42
C LEU A 207 10.02 -0.29 -9.99
N ILE A 208 9.02 -1.00 -9.47
CA ILE A 208 7.71 -0.44 -9.09
C ILE A 208 7.64 -0.41 -7.57
N GLU A 209 7.46 0.76 -6.98
CA GLU A 209 7.43 0.93 -5.53
C GLU A 209 6.06 0.54 -4.98
N VAL A 210 6.03 -0.41 -4.04
CA VAL A 210 4.79 -0.99 -3.50
C VAL A 210 4.88 -1.04 -1.97
N ASP A 211 3.77 -0.74 -1.31
CA ASP A 211 3.64 -0.88 0.15
C ASP A 211 4.09 -2.28 0.59
N ARG A 212 4.96 -2.33 1.60
CA ARG A 212 5.53 -3.59 2.08
C ARG A 212 4.46 -4.54 2.61
N GLY A 213 3.47 -4.01 3.34
CA GLY A 213 2.36 -4.78 3.87
C GLY A 213 1.51 -5.39 2.76
N LEU A 214 1.29 -4.68 1.65
CA LEU A 214 0.61 -5.24 0.47
C LEU A 214 1.43 -6.39 -0.12
N LEU A 215 2.71 -6.16 -0.44
CA LEU A 215 3.53 -7.12 -1.19
C LEU A 215 3.81 -8.40 -0.39
N GLU A 216 3.93 -8.32 0.93
CA GLU A 216 4.08 -9.48 1.82
C GLU A 216 2.86 -10.41 1.79
N ASN A 217 1.67 -9.88 1.50
CA ASN A 217 0.42 -10.65 1.41
C ASN A 217 0.15 -11.23 0.02
N VAL A 218 0.99 -10.94 -0.98
CA VAL A 218 0.85 -11.46 -2.35
C VAL A 218 1.28 -12.93 -2.43
N GLU A 219 0.35 -13.79 -2.83
CA GLU A 219 0.61 -15.20 -3.13
C GLU A 219 0.99 -15.40 -4.61
N ASN A 220 0.26 -14.77 -5.53
CA ASN A 220 0.56 -14.82 -6.95
C ASN A 220 0.87 -13.42 -7.49
N LEU A 221 1.97 -13.32 -8.23
CA LEU A 221 2.44 -12.08 -8.82
C LEU A 221 2.51 -12.30 -10.33
N ASP A 222 1.89 -11.41 -11.09
CA ASP A 222 1.84 -11.52 -12.54
C ASP A 222 1.93 -10.15 -13.22
N VAL A 223 2.27 -10.15 -14.49
CA VAL A 223 2.38 -8.95 -15.32
C VAL A 223 1.54 -9.10 -16.57
N LYS A 224 0.75 -8.07 -16.86
CA LYS A 224 -0.05 -7.96 -18.07
C LYS A 224 0.48 -6.83 -18.92
N LEU A 225 0.84 -7.17 -20.15
CA LEU A 225 1.32 -6.22 -21.17
C LEU A 225 0.16 -5.88 -22.11
N ILE A 226 -0.05 -4.59 -22.36
CA ILE A 226 -1.11 -4.08 -23.24
C ILE A 226 -0.46 -3.29 -24.38
N ASP A 227 -0.68 -3.73 -25.61
CA ASP A 227 0.02 -3.19 -26.78
C ASP A 227 -0.81 -2.11 -27.49
N PHE A 228 -0.16 -0.98 -27.74
CA PHE A 228 -0.66 0.13 -28.54
C PHE A 228 0.27 0.30 -29.75
N TYR A 229 -0.28 0.18 -30.95
CA TYR A 229 0.50 0.31 -32.19
C TYR A 229 0.35 1.71 -32.79
N GLU A 230 1.47 2.43 -32.90
CA GLU A 230 1.56 3.75 -33.53
C GLU A 230 2.14 3.68 -34.95
#